data_AF-A0A8H9LV96-F1
#
_entry.id   AF-A0A8H9LV96-F1
#
_cell.length_a   1.000
_cell.length_b   1.000
_cell.length_c   1.000
_cell.angle_alpha   90.00
_cell.angle_beta   90.00
_cell.angle_gamma   90.00
#
_symmetry.space_group_name_H-M   'P 1'
#
loop_
_entity.id
_entity.type
_entity.pdbx_description
1 polymer ?
#
loop_
_entity_poly.entity_id
_entity_poly.type
_entity_poly.pdbx_seq_one_letter_code
_entity_poly.pdbx_strand_id
1 'polypeptide(L)'
;MCAGPGGVMTVEVGCITGDLTVVTTGLPDGRAWVAIQYRGADEWYTLDGTPLFPPAGQSLAAYHQRVVEAVEAGGESGAPG
;
A
#
# COMPACT_ATOMS: atom_id res chain seq x y z
N MET A 1 2.05 11.62 -0.40
CA MET A 1 3.37 10.95 -0.49
C MET A 1 3.69 10.79 -1.96
N CYS A 2 4.96 10.86 -2.34
CA CYS A 2 5.36 10.56 -3.72
C CYS A 2 5.91 9.13 -3.75
N ALA A 3 5.49 8.34 -4.75
CA ALA A 3 6.06 7.03 -4.98
C ALA A 3 7.55 7.16 -5.31
N GLY A 4 8.36 6.26 -4.75
CA GLY A 4 9.77 6.16 -5.07
C GLY A 4 10.03 5.68 -6.51
N PRO A 5 11.31 5.63 -6.92
CA PRO A 5 11.70 5.11 -8.23
C PRO A 5 11.16 3.69 -8.45
N GLY A 6 10.51 3.43 -9.59
CA GLY A 6 9.91 2.12 -9.89
C GLY A 6 8.45 1.96 -9.46
N GLY A 7 7.87 2.95 -8.77
CA GLY A 7 6.45 3.01 -8.47
C GLY A 7 5.95 1.91 -7.53
N VAL A 8 4.64 1.70 -7.54
CA VAL A 8 3.95 0.74 -6.68
C VAL A 8 3.15 -0.22 -7.52
N MET A 9 3.31 -1.52 -7.28
CA MET A 9 2.54 -2.55 -7.95
C MET A 9 1.13 -2.64 -7.39
N THR A 10 0.14 -2.55 -8.26
CA THR A 10 -1.28 -2.74 -7.94
C THR A 10 -1.81 -3.95 -8.69
N VAL A 11 -2.87 -4.55 -8.16
CA VAL A 11 -3.48 -5.74 -8.75
C VAL A 11 -4.14 -5.40 -10.10
N GLU A 12 -4.74 -4.23 -10.21
CA GLU A 12 -5.61 -3.87 -11.32
C GLU A 12 -4.85 -3.28 -12.52
N VAL A 13 -3.92 -2.35 -12.27
CA VAL A 13 -3.28 -1.56 -13.33
C VAL A 13 -1.77 -1.74 -13.38
N GLY A 14 -1.22 -2.63 -12.55
CA GLY A 14 0.22 -2.82 -12.46
C GLY A 14 0.90 -1.65 -11.74
N CYS A 15 2.05 -1.21 -12.24
CA CYS A 15 2.85 -0.17 -11.59
C CYS A 15 2.25 1.24 -11.74
N ILE A 16 2.01 1.93 -10.63
CA ILE A 16 1.62 3.35 -10.57
C ILE A 16 2.70 4.21 -9.91
N THR A 17 2.85 5.47 -10.31
CA THR A 17 3.94 6.38 -9.86
C THR A 17 3.41 7.76 -9.47
N GLY A 18 4.25 8.66 -8.97
CA GLY A 18 3.87 10.06 -8.70
C GLY A 18 3.23 10.28 -7.33
N ASP A 19 2.38 11.30 -7.19
CA ASP A 19 1.71 11.64 -5.94
C ASP A 19 0.57 10.67 -5.63
N LEU A 20 0.74 9.89 -4.57
CA LEU A 20 -0.21 8.86 -4.15
C LEU A 20 -0.80 9.16 -2.77
N THR A 21 -1.99 8.59 -2.54
CA THR A 21 -2.66 8.47 -1.25
C THR A 21 -2.78 7.00 -0.92
N VAL A 22 -2.42 6.61 0.30
CA VAL A 22 -2.50 5.22 0.79
C VAL A 22 -3.50 5.15 1.93
N VAL A 23 -4.37 4.16 1.89
CA VAL A 23 -5.30 3.84 2.95
C VAL A 23 -5.10 2.38 3.34
N THR A 24 -4.93 2.14 4.63
CA THR A 24 -4.79 0.79 5.19
C THR A 24 -5.99 0.48 6.07
N THR A 25 -6.72 -0.56 5.72
CA THR A 25 -7.94 -0.99 6.41
C THR A 25 -7.72 -2.34 7.07
N GLY A 26 -7.99 -2.43 8.38
CA GLY A 26 -8.01 -3.70 9.09
C GLY A 26 -9.28 -4.48 8.76
N LEU A 27 -9.13 -5.77 8.45
CA LEU A 27 -10.23 -6.68 8.16
C LEU A 27 -10.64 -7.48 9.40
N PRO A 28 -11.89 -7.98 9.47
CA PRO A 28 -12.38 -8.76 10.62
C PRO A 28 -11.60 -10.05 10.91
N ASP A 29 -10.90 -10.58 9.91
CA ASP A 29 -10.08 -11.79 10.01
C ASP A 29 -8.64 -11.51 10.48
N GLY A 30 -8.31 -10.25 10.81
CA GLY A 30 -6.99 -9.83 11.28
C GLY A 30 -6.00 -9.47 10.17
N ARG A 31 -6.40 -9.56 8.89
CA ARG A 31 -5.58 -9.08 7.77
C ARG A 31 -5.72 -7.56 7.60
N ALA A 32 -4.78 -6.96 6.88
CA ALA A 32 -4.83 -5.58 6.42
C ALA A 32 -4.99 -5.57 4.90
N TRP A 33 -5.97 -4.81 4.41
CA TRP A 33 -6.11 -4.46 3.00
C TRP A 33 -5.56 -3.06 2.78
N VAL A 34 -4.83 -2.86 1.67
CA VAL A 34 -4.25 -1.57 1.35
C VAL A 34 -4.76 -1.09 0.00
N ALA A 35 -5.31 0.11 -0.01
CA ALA A 35 -5.76 0.82 -1.19
C ALA A 35 -4.84 1.99 -1.50
N ILE A 36 -4.61 2.24 -2.77
CA ILE A 36 -3.76 3.30 -3.28
C ILE A 36 -4.47 4.04 -4.38
N GLN A 37 -4.31 5.36 -4.39
CA GLN A 37 -4.92 6.22 -5.38
C GLN A 37 -3.97 7.35 -5.74
N TYR A 38 -4.03 7.82 -6.98
CA TYR A 38 -3.44 9.11 -7.35
C TYR A 38 -4.10 10.22 -6.55
N ARG A 39 -3.30 11.06 -5.88
CA ARG A 39 -3.83 12.09 -4.97
C ARG A 39 -4.93 12.93 -5.63
N GLY A 40 -6.16 12.82 -5.13
CA GLY A 40 -7.33 13.57 -5.60
C GLY A 40 -8.07 12.95 -6.79
N ALA A 41 -7.69 11.75 -7.24
CA ALA A 41 -8.50 10.97 -8.16
C ALA A 41 -9.74 10.39 -7.46
N ASP A 42 -10.64 9.79 -8.23
CA ASP A 42 -11.82 9.08 -7.69
C ASP A 42 -11.54 7.58 -7.55
N GLU A 43 -10.65 7.04 -8.39
CA GLU A 43 -10.35 5.62 -8.49
C GLU A 43 -9.30 5.16 -7.45
N TRP A 44 -9.59 4.04 -6.79
CA TRP A 44 -8.70 3.36 -5.87
C TRP A 44 -8.27 2.01 -6.43
N TYR A 45 -7.01 1.66 -6.21
CA TYR A 45 -6.36 0.44 -6.65
C TYR A 45 -5.89 -0.37 -5.44
N THR A 46 -5.95 -1.69 -5.53
CA THR A 46 -5.47 -2.58 -4.49
C THR A 46 -3.96 -2.71 -4.59
N LEU A 47 -3.25 -2.47 -3.48
CA LEU A 47 -1.82 -2.76 -3.42
C LEU A 47 -1.59 -4.27 -3.57
N ASP A 48 -0.69 -4.64 -4.49
CA ASP A 48 -0.30 -6.02 -4.70
C ASP A 48 0.23 -6.66 -3.40
N GLY A 49 -0.10 -7.93 -3.19
CA GLY A 49 0.21 -8.65 -1.96
C GLY A 49 -0.76 -8.40 -0.79
N THR A 50 -1.79 -7.56 -0.95
CA THR A 50 -2.87 -7.39 0.05
C THR A 50 -4.20 -8.02 -0.41
N PRO A 51 -5.03 -8.55 0.51
CA PRO A 51 -4.90 -8.52 1.98
C PRO A 51 -3.93 -9.56 2.56
N LEU A 52 -3.16 -9.15 3.57
CA LEU A 52 -2.20 -9.99 4.31
C LEU A 52 -2.25 -9.76 5.82
N PHE A 53 -1.70 -10.68 6.61
CA PHE A 53 -1.55 -10.48 8.05
C PHE A 53 -0.41 -9.49 8.32
N PRO A 54 -0.66 -8.39 9.07
CA PRO A 54 0.43 -7.57 9.58
C PRO A 54 1.38 -8.41 10.46
N PRO A 55 2.67 -8.07 10.52
CA PRO A 55 3.62 -8.72 11.42
C PRO A 55 3.12 -8.80 12.86
N ALA A 56 3.37 -9.94 13.52
CA ALA A 56 2.88 -10.18 14.87
C ALA A 56 3.35 -9.09 15.84
N GLY A 57 2.42 -8.58 16.66
CA GLY A 57 2.70 -7.51 17.63
C GLY A 57 2.70 -6.10 17.04
N GLN A 58 2.46 -5.94 15.73
CA GLN A 58 2.36 -4.63 15.10
C GLN A 58 0.91 -4.12 15.09
N SER A 59 0.72 -2.84 15.43
CA SER A 59 -0.59 -2.18 15.26
C SER A 59 -0.86 -1.87 13.79
N LEU A 60 -2.14 -1.73 13.42
CA LEU A 60 -2.52 -1.34 12.06
C LEU A 60 -1.89 0.00 11.64
N ALA A 61 -1.74 0.95 12.58
CA ALA A 61 -1.09 2.23 12.32
C ALA A 61 0.41 2.07 12.04
N ALA A 62 1.11 1.22 12.81
CA ALA A 62 2.52 0.95 12.57
C ALA A 62 2.74 0.20 11.25
N TYR A 63 1.83 -0.72 10.89
CA TYR A 63 1.83 -1.37 9.59
C TYR A 63 1.58 -0.37 8.45
N HIS A 64 0.61 0.52 8.61
CA HIS A 64 0.34 1.60 7.65
C HIS A 64 1.58 2.47 7.39
N GLN A 65 2.33 2.85 8.43
CA GLN A 65 3.57 3.62 8.26
C GLN A 65 4.62 2.85 7.47
N ARG A 66 4.80 1.54 7.72
CA ARG A 66 5.71 0.69 6.92
C ARG A 66 5.32 0.64 5.45
N VAL A 67 4.02 0.54 5.17
CA VAL A 67 3.50 0.56 3.79
C VAL A 67 3.82 1.90 3.13
N VAL A 68 3.58 3.02 3.83
CA VAL A 68 3.91 4.36 3.32
C VAL A 68 5.39 4.49 3.01
N GLU A 69 6.26 4.09 3.95
CA GLU A 69 7.72 4.10 3.77
C GLU A 69 8.15 3.23 2.59
N ALA A 70 7.56 2.06 2.40
CA ALA A 70 7.87 1.15 1.29
C ALA A 70 7.48 1.77 -0.06
N VAL A 71 6.30 2.38 -0.15
CA VAL A 71 5.87 3.09 -1.36
C VAL A 71 6.77 4.28 -1.68
N GLU A 72 7.19 5.04 -0.65
CA GLU A 72 8.10 6.18 -0.84
C GLU A 72 9.53 5.75 -1.22
N ALA A 73 9.99 4.61 -0.70
CA ALA A 73 11.29 4.04 -1.07
C ALA A 73 11.33 3.55 -2.52
N GLY A 74 10.21 3.02 -3.03
CA GLY A 74 10.11 2.46 -4.38
C GLY A 74 10.84 1.12 -4.53
N GLY A 75 10.96 0.68 -5.78
CA GLY A 75 11.21 -0.72 -6.14
C GLY A 75 9.86 -1.40 -6.35
N GLU A 76 9.69 -2.11 -7.47
CA GLU A 76 8.43 -2.67 -8.01
C GLU A 76 7.71 -3.70 -7.11
N SER A 77 8.03 -3.76 -5.82
CA SER A 77 7.54 -4.72 -4.85
C SER A 77 6.22 -4.25 -4.24
N GLY A 78 5.27 -5.19 -4.12
CA GLY A 78 4.01 -5.02 -3.41
C GLY A 78 4.20 -4.81 -1.89
N ALA A 79 3.12 -5.03 -1.13
CA ALA A 79 3.08 -4.77 0.31
C ALA A 79 4.24 -5.43 1.09
N PRO A 80 4.82 -4.74 2.10
CA PRO A 80 5.84 -5.34 2.97
C PRO A 80 5.24 -6.52 3.76
N GLY A 81 5.94 -7.65 3.73
CA GLY A 81 5.63 -8.87 4.48
C GLY A 81 6.11 -8.85 5.93
#